data_AF-A0A660PET6-F1
#
_entry.id   AF-A0A660PET6-F1
#
_cell.length_a   1.000
_cell.length_b   1.000
_cell.length_c   1.000
_cell.angle_alpha   90.00
_cell.angle_beta   90.00
_cell.angle_gamma   90.00
#
_symmetry.space_group_name_H-M   'P 1'
#
loop_
_entity.id
_entity.type
_entity.pdbx_description
1 polymer ?
#
loop_
_entity_poly.entity_id
_entity_poly.type
_entity_poly.pdbx_seq_one_letter_code
_entity_poly.pdbx_strand_id
1 'polypeptide(L)'
;MKILGIDHIGIAVNDIEKMLGFYIRTLGLRFGGIEEIPDRHLKVGFIDNSESSPSAKTRIELIEPTSPESTVAKFIAKRGEGIHHLCFHVDDIEEAIGQLVKGGFELIDRIPRRGAENSKIAFIHPKSTGGVLIELKQLPK
;
A
#
# COMPACT_ATOMS: atom_id res chain seq x y z
N MET A 1 -15.30 -6.60 12.11
CA MET A 1 -14.16 -5.88 11.52
C MET A 1 -13.90 -4.67 12.39
N LYS A 2 -12.64 -4.52 12.81
CA LYS A 2 -12.13 -3.31 13.45
C LYS A 2 -10.99 -2.74 12.61
N ILE A 3 -11.12 -1.47 12.24
CA ILE A 3 -9.99 -0.72 11.66
C ILE A 3 -9.03 -0.39 12.82
N LEU A 4 -7.79 -0.85 12.72
CA LEU A 4 -6.77 -0.63 13.74
C LEU A 4 -5.97 0.65 13.51
N GLY A 5 -6.02 1.18 12.29
CA GLY A 5 -5.40 2.45 11.90
C GLY A 5 -5.06 2.49 10.41
N ILE A 6 -4.41 3.57 9.99
CA ILE A 6 -3.77 3.64 8.68
C ILE A 6 -2.45 2.88 8.77
N ASP A 7 -2.28 1.86 7.92
CA ASP A 7 -1.04 1.09 7.81
C ASP A 7 -0.01 1.89 7.02
N HIS A 8 -0.36 2.26 5.79
CA HIS A 8 0.55 3.01 4.93
C HIS A 8 -0.16 3.84 3.86
N ILE A 9 0.60 4.76 3.27
CA ILE A 9 0.26 5.45 2.03
C ILE A 9 1.18 4.91 0.94
N GLY A 10 0.60 4.32 -0.10
CA GLY A 10 1.36 3.84 -1.25
C GLY A 10 1.60 4.98 -2.24
N ILE A 11 2.85 5.20 -2.63
CA ILE A 11 3.27 6.23 -3.58
C ILE A 11 3.97 5.55 -4.75
N ALA A 12 3.38 5.65 -5.94
CA ALA A 12 3.96 5.12 -7.16
C ALA A 12 5.10 6.01 -7.65
N VAL A 13 6.26 5.40 -7.91
CA VAL A 13 7.48 6.07 -8.36
C VAL A 13 8.14 5.25 -9.48
N ASN A 14 8.89 5.89 -10.37
CA ASN A 14 9.67 5.18 -11.39
C ASN A 14 10.98 4.62 -10.82
N ASP A 15 11.47 5.17 -9.71
CA ASP A 15 12.77 4.85 -9.13
C ASP A 15 12.75 5.19 -7.62
N ILE A 16 12.76 4.15 -6.78
CA ILE A 16 12.79 4.30 -5.31
C ILE A 16 14.05 5.05 -4.89
N GLU A 17 15.21 4.69 -5.44
CA GLU A 17 16.51 5.22 -5.00
C GLU A 17 16.61 6.72 -5.23
N LYS A 18 16.07 7.23 -6.34
CA LYS A 18 15.99 8.69 -6.61
C LYS A 18 15.17 9.43 -5.56
N MET A 19 14.13 8.80 -5.02
CA MET A 19 13.24 9.40 -4.03
C MET A 19 13.80 9.34 -2.61
N LEU A 20 14.68 8.38 -2.30
CA LEU A 20 15.27 8.24 -0.97
C LEU A 20 16.00 9.51 -0.50
N GLY A 21 16.59 10.27 -1.43
CA GLY A 21 17.25 11.52 -1.10
C GLY A 21 16.34 12.52 -0.39
N PHE A 22 15.11 12.67 -0.88
CA PHE A 22 14.12 13.56 -0.28
C PHE A 22 13.65 13.02 1.08
N TYR A 23 13.19 11.78 1.14
CA TYR A 23 12.60 11.23 2.37
C TYR A 23 13.63 11.08 3.50
N ILE A 24 14.83 10.60 3.20
CA ILE A 24 15.85 10.34 4.21
C ILE A 24 16.62 11.62 4.54
N ARG A 25 17.25 12.27 3.55
CA ARG A 25 18.17 13.39 3.83
C ARG A 25 17.43 14.70 4.09
N THR A 26 16.33 14.97 3.39
CA THR A 26 15.60 16.23 3.56
C THR A 26 14.59 16.16 4.70
N LEU A 27 13.83 15.06 4.82
CA LEU A 27 12.81 14.93 5.86
C LEU A 27 13.29 14.20 7.12
N GLY A 28 14.44 13.52 7.08
CA GLY A 28 14.99 12.79 8.24
C GLY A 28 14.23 11.50 8.56
N LEU A 29 13.54 10.90 7.58
CA LEU A 29 12.83 9.64 7.77
C LEU A 29 13.76 8.43 7.66
N ARG A 30 13.38 7.34 8.31
CA ARG A 30 14.10 6.07 8.26
C ARG A 30 13.68 5.27 7.03
N PHE A 31 14.65 4.65 6.38
CA PHE A 31 14.42 3.67 5.32
C PHE A 31 14.56 2.24 5.85
N GLY A 32 13.47 1.48 5.76
CA GLY A 32 13.37 0.11 6.25
C GLY A 32 13.89 -0.96 5.28
N GLY A 33 14.23 -0.58 4.05
CA GLY A 33 14.70 -1.48 3.00
C GLY A 33 13.69 -1.67 1.87
N ILE A 34 14.01 -2.61 0.95
CA ILE A 34 13.20 -2.94 -0.22
C ILE A 34 12.77 -4.41 -0.15
N GLU A 35 11.49 -4.68 -0.42
CA GLU A 35 10.98 -6.01 -0.72
C GLU A 35 10.60 -6.09 -2.21
N GLU A 36 11.08 -7.12 -2.90
CA GLU A 36 10.62 -7.43 -4.26
C GLU A 36 9.38 -8.31 -4.22
N ILE A 37 8.43 -8.04 -5.11
CA ILE A 37 7.20 -8.80 -5.29
C ILE A 37 7.12 -9.25 -6.74
N PRO A 38 7.82 -10.33 -7.13
CA PRO A 38 8.00 -10.72 -8.53
C PRO A 38 6.69 -11.01 -9.24
N ASP A 39 5.75 -11.69 -8.59
CA ASP A 39 4.43 -12.06 -9.14
C ASP A 39 3.58 -10.85 -9.54
N ARG A 40 3.91 -9.66 -9.00
CA ARG A 40 3.22 -8.40 -9.31
C ARG A 40 4.10 -7.43 -10.11
N HIS A 41 5.34 -7.81 -10.39
CA HIS A 41 6.35 -6.97 -11.01
C HIS A 41 6.55 -5.64 -10.27
N LEU A 42 6.79 -5.71 -8.96
CA LEU A 42 6.99 -4.54 -8.10
C LEU A 42 8.22 -4.68 -7.21
N LYS A 43 8.82 -3.54 -6.88
CA LYS A 43 9.64 -3.32 -5.68
C LYS A 43 8.88 -2.38 -4.75
N VAL A 44 8.97 -2.63 -3.44
CA VAL A 44 8.35 -1.81 -2.42
C VAL A 44 9.42 -1.35 -1.43
N GLY A 45 9.64 -0.05 -1.35
CA GLY A 45 10.54 0.59 -0.40
C GLY A 45 9.78 1.13 0.81
N PHE A 46 10.16 0.73 2.01
CA PHE A 46 9.47 1.11 3.25
C PHE A 46 10.12 2.31 3.90
N ILE A 47 9.34 3.36 4.19
CA ILE A 47 9.81 4.60 4.81
C ILE A 47 8.94 4.93 6.01
N ASP A 48 9.54 5.08 7.18
CA ASP A 48 8.82 5.39 8.42
C ASP A 48 9.55 6.44 9.27
N ASN A 49 8.93 6.84 10.37
CA ASN A 49 9.51 7.75 11.35
C ASN A 49 9.74 7.05 12.70
N SER A 50 9.99 5.74 12.72
CA SER A 50 10.06 4.96 13.97
C SER A 50 11.21 5.41 14.88
N GLU A 51 12.27 6.02 14.33
CA GLU A 51 13.39 6.55 15.12
C GLU A 51 12.99 7.80 15.91
N SER A 52 12.25 8.72 15.31
CA SER A 52 11.80 9.96 15.95
C SER A 52 10.46 9.80 16.68
N SER A 53 9.67 8.79 16.32
CA SER A 53 8.40 8.44 16.95
C SER A 53 8.20 6.92 17.00
N PRO A 54 8.75 6.22 18.01
CA PRO A 54 8.68 4.76 18.11
C PRO A 54 7.27 4.18 18.22
N SER A 55 6.29 5.01 18.59
CA SER A 55 4.87 4.62 18.66
C SER A 55 4.09 4.90 17.38
N ALA A 56 4.68 5.59 16.41
CA ALA A 56 4.05 5.81 15.11
C ALA A 56 3.96 4.49 14.34
N LYS A 57 2.77 4.23 13.79
CA LYS A 57 2.47 2.97 13.10
C LYS A 57 2.26 3.15 11.59
N THR A 58 2.00 4.37 11.15
CA THR A 58 1.76 4.68 9.74
C THR A 58 3.07 4.94 9.01
N ARG A 59 3.21 4.39 7.81
CA ARG A 59 4.41 4.54 6.98
C ARG A 59 4.09 4.94 5.54
N ILE A 60 5.14 5.19 4.76
CA ILE A 60 5.08 5.39 3.32
C ILE A 60 5.66 4.14 2.66
N GLU A 61 4.98 3.67 1.63
CA GLU A 61 5.49 2.64 0.74
C GLU A 61 5.74 3.24 -0.64
N LEU A 62 7.00 3.31 -1.05
CA LEU A 62 7.38 3.68 -2.41
C LEU A 62 7.27 2.45 -3.30
N ILE A 63 6.49 2.54 -4.37
CA ILE A 63 6.14 1.40 -5.21
C ILE A 63 6.71 1.64 -6.61
N GLU A 64 7.74 0.87 -6.94
CA GLU A 64 8.43 0.92 -8.23
C GLU A 64 8.04 -0.29 -9.09
N PRO A 65 7.56 -0.10 -10.33
CA PRO A 65 7.29 -1.21 -11.23
C PRO A 65 8.59 -1.78 -11.80
N THR A 66 8.71 -3.11 -11.82
CA THR A 66 9.84 -3.81 -12.46
C THR A 66 9.52 -4.31 -13.87
N SER A 67 8.29 -4.10 -14.34
CA SER A 67 7.84 -4.42 -15.70
C SER A 67 6.80 -3.39 -16.17
N PRO A 68 6.78 -3.03 -17.47
CA PRO A 68 5.73 -2.19 -18.04
C PRO A 68 4.32 -2.82 -17.96
N GLU A 69 4.22 -4.12 -17.72
CA GLU A 69 2.94 -4.83 -17.59
C GLU A 69 2.26 -4.60 -16.24
N SER A 70 3.03 -4.16 -15.24
CA SER A 70 2.58 -3.84 -13.88
C SER A 70 1.41 -2.86 -13.88
N THR A 71 0.46 -3.06 -12.96
CA THR A 71 -0.63 -2.09 -12.73
C THR A 71 -0.10 -0.72 -12.31
N VAL A 72 1.05 -0.68 -11.62
CA VAL A 72 1.69 0.57 -11.17
C VAL A 72 2.37 1.28 -12.34
N ALA A 73 3.01 0.55 -13.26
CA ALA A 73 3.53 1.15 -14.51
C ALA A 73 2.42 1.83 -15.31
N LYS A 74 1.26 1.15 -15.43
CA LYS A 74 0.07 1.71 -16.10
C LYS A 74 -0.50 2.93 -15.36
N PHE A 75 -0.47 2.93 -14.03
CA PHE A 75 -0.86 4.09 -13.23
C PHE A 75 0.05 5.29 -13.54
N ILE A 76 1.37 5.11 -13.46
CA ILE A 76 2.35 6.16 -13.71
C ILE A 76 2.22 6.71 -15.13
N ALA A 77 2.09 5.83 -16.13
CA ALA A 77 1.91 6.26 -17.52
C ALA A 77 0.65 7.13 -17.73
N LYS A 78 -0.41 6.89 -16.94
CA LYS A 78 -1.69 7.61 -17.05
C LYS A 78 -1.74 8.89 -16.20
N ARG A 79 -1.08 8.91 -15.04
CA ARG A 79 -1.28 9.95 -14.01
C ARG A 79 0.01 10.63 -13.56
N GLY A 80 1.17 10.11 -13.95
CA GLY A 80 2.46 10.44 -13.35
C GLY A 80 2.70 9.71 -12.02
N GLU A 81 3.86 9.95 -11.44
CA GLU A 81 4.18 9.53 -10.07
C GLU A 81 3.26 10.21 -9.05
N GLY A 82 3.04 9.59 -7.90
CA GLY A 82 2.25 10.18 -6.82
C GLY A 82 1.51 9.17 -5.95
N ILE A 83 0.61 9.67 -5.10
CA ILE A 83 -0.20 8.84 -4.20
C ILE A 83 -1.03 7.86 -5.03
N HIS A 84 -0.78 6.57 -4.84
CA HIS A 84 -1.44 5.48 -5.53
C HIS A 84 -2.65 4.98 -4.74
N HIS A 85 -2.50 4.79 -3.42
CA HIS A 85 -3.56 4.24 -2.57
C HIS A 85 -3.36 4.57 -1.09
N LEU A 86 -4.42 4.40 -0.32
CA LEU A 86 -4.41 4.46 1.14
C LEU A 86 -4.69 3.06 1.71
N CYS A 87 -3.90 2.60 2.67
CA CYS A 87 -4.05 1.28 3.27
C CYS A 87 -4.49 1.38 4.74
N PHE A 88 -5.53 0.61 5.09
CA PHE A 88 -5.98 0.44 6.46
C PHE A 88 -5.60 -0.94 7.01
N HIS A 89 -5.09 -0.95 8.23
CA HIS A 89 -4.88 -2.18 8.98
C HIS A 89 -6.21 -2.67 9.55
N VAL A 90 -6.54 -3.93 9.31
CA VAL A 90 -7.73 -4.61 9.86
C VAL A 90 -7.35 -5.82 10.69
N ASP A 91 -8.16 -6.13 11.69
CA ASP A 91 -7.99 -7.29 12.57
C ASP A 91 -8.38 -8.62 11.89
N ASP A 92 -9.43 -8.59 11.06
CA ASP A 92 -9.93 -9.72 10.27
C ASP A 92 -10.38 -9.26 8.87
N ILE A 93 -9.61 -9.64 7.84
CA ILE A 93 -9.81 -9.23 6.46
C ILE A 93 -10.93 -10.00 5.78
N GLU A 94 -11.13 -11.27 6.13
CA GLU A 94 -12.25 -12.07 5.62
C GLU A 94 -13.59 -11.49 6.11
N GLU A 95 -13.66 -11.11 7.38
CA GLU A 95 -14.82 -10.43 7.94
C GLU A 95 -15.03 -9.05 7.27
N ALA A 96 -13.95 -8.29 7.07
CA ALA A 96 -13.99 -6.99 6.40
C ALA A 96 -14.58 -7.07 4.98
N ILE A 97 -14.08 -8.00 4.17
CA ILE A 97 -14.57 -8.25 2.81
C ILE A 97 -16.05 -8.66 2.86
N GLY A 98 -16.43 -9.56 3.77
CA GLY A 98 -17.81 -10.01 3.93
C GLY A 98 -18.78 -8.86 4.26
N GLN A 99 -18.37 -7.93 5.12
CA GLN A 99 -19.16 -6.74 5.44
C GLN A 99 -19.28 -5.78 4.25
N LEU A 100 -18.18 -5.53 3.52
CA LEU A 100 -18.18 -4.66 2.34
C LEU A 100 -19.07 -5.21 1.22
N VAL A 101 -19.01 -6.52 0.95
CA VAL A 101 -19.88 -7.18 -0.03
C VAL A 101 -21.35 -7.05 0.37
N LYS A 102 -21.68 -7.28 1.65
CA LYS A 102 -23.07 -7.12 2.17
C LYS A 102 -23.54 -5.67 2.09
N GLY A 103 -22.64 -4.70 2.26
CA GLY A 103 -22.92 -3.27 2.12
C GLY A 103 -23.05 -2.78 0.67
N GLY A 104 -22.89 -3.65 -0.32
CA GLY A 104 -23.01 -3.29 -1.73
C GLY A 104 -21.81 -2.52 -2.30
N PHE A 105 -20.67 -2.51 -1.60
CA PHE A 105 -19.44 -1.89 -2.10
C PHE A 105 -18.81 -2.77 -3.20
N GLU A 106 -18.25 -2.13 -4.22
CA GLU A 106 -17.50 -2.76 -5.30
C GLU A 106 -16.06 -3.01 -4.83
N LEU A 107 -15.65 -4.27 -4.79
CA LEU A 107 -14.28 -4.68 -4.47
C LEU A 107 -13.55 -5.13 -5.73
N ILE A 108 -12.25 -4.88 -5.77
CA ILE A 108 -11.33 -5.49 -6.72
C ILE A 108 -11.03 -6.92 -6.27
N ASP A 109 -10.75 -7.10 -4.97
CA ASP A 109 -10.42 -8.39 -4.39
C ASP A 109 -11.56 -8.87 -3.48
N ARG A 110 -12.33 -9.88 -3.93
CA ARG A 110 -13.36 -10.55 -3.12
C ARG A 110 -12.83 -11.70 -2.27
N ILE A 111 -11.57 -12.08 -2.49
CA ILE A 111 -10.83 -13.07 -1.73
C ILE A 111 -9.47 -12.41 -1.44
N PRO A 112 -8.98 -12.42 -0.19
CA PRO A 112 -7.71 -11.79 0.12
C PRO A 112 -6.57 -12.50 -0.61
N ARG A 113 -5.55 -11.74 -0.98
CA ARG A 113 -4.31 -12.25 -1.60
C ARG A 113 -3.08 -11.85 -0.80
N ARG A 114 -1.93 -12.44 -1.11
CA ARG A 114 -0.67 -12.19 -0.40
C ARG A 114 -0.12 -10.79 -0.72
N GLY A 115 0.11 -10.01 0.33
CA GLY A 115 0.74 -8.69 0.32
C GLY A 115 2.25 -8.74 0.60
N ALA A 116 2.87 -7.56 0.70
CA ALA A 116 4.20 -7.41 1.27
C ALA A 116 4.20 -7.86 2.75
N GLU A 117 5.38 -8.14 3.32
CA GLU A 117 5.54 -8.64 4.70
C GLU A 117 4.69 -9.88 5.01
N ASN A 118 4.41 -10.70 4.00
CA ASN A 118 3.56 -11.89 4.11
C ASN A 118 2.13 -11.62 4.62
N SER A 119 1.64 -10.39 4.49
CA SER A 119 0.30 -9.98 4.90
C SER A 119 -0.80 -10.53 3.98
N LYS A 120 -2.06 -10.46 4.45
CA LYS A 120 -3.24 -10.61 3.58
C LYS A 120 -3.74 -9.23 3.20
N ILE A 121 -4.05 -9.03 1.91
CA ILE A 121 -4.53 -7.76 1.38
C ILE A 121 -5.75 -7.92 0.48
N ALA A 122 -6.58 -6.87 0.42
CA ALA A 122 -7.70 -6.76 -0.50
C ALA A 122 -7.96 -5.29 -0.86
N PHE A 123 -8.26 -5.01 -2.13
CA PHE A 123 -8.56 -3.64 -2.59
C PHE A 123 -10.06 -3.40 -2.82
N ILE A 124 -10.50 -2.21 -2.44
CA ILE A 124 -11.83 -1.66 -2.72
C ILE A 124 -11.76 -0.79 -3.97
N HIS A 125 -12.72 -0.94 -4.88
CA HIS A 125 -12.70 -0.20 -6.13
C HIS A 125 -12.99 1.30 -5.91
N PRO A 126 -12.23 2.24 -6.52
CA PRO A 126 -12.38 3.68 -6.30
C PRO A 126 -13.79 4.25 -6.51
N LYS A 127 -14.63 3.60 -7.34
CA LYS A 127 -16.04 3.99 -7.54
C LYS A 127 -16.85 3.93 -6.24
N SER A 128 -16.46 3.06 -5.31
CA SER A 128 -17.14 2.84 -4.03
C SER A 128 -16.62 3.75 -2.90
N THR A 129 -15.53 4.47 -3.14
CA THR A 129 -14.74 5.15 -2.10
C THR A 129 -14.41 6.59 -2.49
N GLY A 130 -15.23 7.21 -3.35
CA GLY A 130 -15.07 8.61 -3.72
C GLY A 130 -13.81 8.91 -4.54
N GLY A 131 -13.31 7.93 -5.31
CA GLY A 131 -12.14 8.07 -6.17
C GLY A 131 -10.80 7.66 -5.54
N VAL A 132 -10.79 7.24 -4.27
CA VAL A 132 -9.58 6.78 -3.58
C VAL A 132 -9.46 5.27 -3.68
N LEU A 133 -8.34 4.75 -4.19
CA LEU A 133 -8.06 3.32 -4.10
C LEU A 133 -7.73 2.98 -2.63
N ILE A 134 -8.57 2.15 -2.00
CA ILE A 134 -8.39 1.73 -0.61
C ILE A 134 -7.91 0.28 -0.58
N GLU A 135 -6.81 0.05 0.13
CA GLU A 135 -6.32 -1.28 0.50
C GLU A 135 -6.73 -1.60 1.95
N LEU A 136 -7.12 -2.83 2.19
CA LEU A 136 -7.21 -3.43 3.52
C LEU A 136 -6.06 -4.41 3.69
N LYS A 137 -5.39 -4.35 4.84
CA LYS A 137 -4.26 -5.22 5.15
C LYS A 137 -4.42 -5.84 6.54
N GLN A 138 -4.16 -7.13 6.62
CA GLN A 138 -4.06 -7.87 7.88
C GLN A 138 -2.68 -8.50 7.98
N LEU A 139 -1.96 -8.20 9.06
CA LEU A 139 -0.66 -8.83 9.34
C LEU A 139 -0.83 -10.30 9.73
N PRO A 140 0.21 -11.13 9.56
CA PRO A 140 0.24 -12.47 10.12
C PRO A 140 -0.02 -12.45 11.64
N LYS A 141 -0.68 -13.50 12.15
CA LYS A 141 -0.86 -13.71 13.60
C LYS A 141 0.40 -14.27 14.24
#